data_AF-A0A0B6ZWD8-F1
#
_entry.id   AF-A0A0B6ZWD8-F1
#
_cell.length_a   1.000
_cell.length_b   1.000
_cell.length_c   1.000
_cell.angle_alpha   90.00
_cell.angle_beta   90.00
_cell.angle_gamma   90.00
#
_symmetry.space_group_name_H-M   'P 1'
#
loop_
_entity.id
_entity.type
_entity.pdbx_description
1 polymer ?
#
loop_
_entity_poly.entity_id
_entity_poly.type
_entity_poly.pdbx_seq_one_letter_code
_entity_poly.pdbx_strand_id
1 'polypeptide(L)'
;EAVRLTAVKMKALEEMNSQSSLESCNSDKSSECLKSLVERTFLGKVQTKLRCLACNQESFTVESFVDIPLAFPNSSRSAECPYKNLA
;
A
#
# COMPACT_ATOMS: atom_id res chain seq x y z
N GLU A 1 -20.25 14.89 2.39
CA GLU A 1 -19.29 15.01 1.27
C GLU A 1 -18.57 13.68 1.14
N ALA A 2 -18.59 13.02 -0.03
CA ALA A 2 -18.10 11.64 -0.18
C ALA A 2 -16.78 11.62 -0.97
N VAL A 3 -15.70 11.19 -0.33
CA VAL A 3 -14.37 11.04 -0.95
C VAL A 3 -14.30 9.68 -1.65
N ARG A 4 -14.09 9.68 -2.97
CA ARG A 4 -13.86 8.46 -3.77
C ARG A 4 -12.36 8.23 -3.94
N LEU A 5 -11.82 7.20 -3.27
CA LEU A 5 -10.45 6.75 -3.46
C LEU A 5 -10.36 5.93 -4.76
N THR A 6 -9.46 6.31 -5.66
CA THR A 6 -9.19 5.61 -6.92
C THR A 6 -7.82 4.94 -6.87
N ALA A 7 -7.83 3.61 -6.77
CA ALA A 7 -6.74 2.65 -7.00
C ALA A 7 -5.47 2.79 -6.13
N VAL A 8 -5.15 1.70 -5.41
CA VAL A 8 -3.86 1.48 -4.75
C VAL A 8 -2.93 0.75 -5.74
N LYS A 9 -1.77 1.32 -6.06
CA LYS A 9 -0.76 0.68 -6.90
C LYS A 9 0.39 0.17 -6.03
N MET A 10 0.45 -1.14 -5.84
CA MET A 10 1.57 -1.79 -5.15
C MET A 10 2.70 -2.05 -6.15
N LYS A 11 3.95 -1.70 -5.78
CA LYS A 11 5.16 -2.13 -6.48
C LYS A 11 5.77 -3.28 -5.69
N ALA A 12 5.95 -4.42 -6.33
CA ALA A 12 6.72 -5.52 -5.77
C ALA A 12 8.21 -5.17 -5.81
N LEU A 13 8.94 -5.49 -4.72
CA LEU A 13 10.39 -5.47 -4.69
C LEU A 13 10.85 -6.93 -4.79
N GLU A 14 11.66 -7.23 -5.80
CA GLU A 14 12.18 -8.58 -6.06
C GLU A 14 13.41 -8.90 -5.18
N GLU A 15 13.47 -10.20 -4.83
CA GLU A 15 14.61 -11.04 -4.41
C GLU A 15 15.19 -10.95 -2.98
N MET A 16 14.94 -12.04 -2.23
CA MET A 16 15.58 -12.45 -0.97
C MET A 16 16.87 -13.23 -1.27
N ASN A 17 17.99 -12.78 -0.71
CA ASN A 17 19.16 -13.64 -0.50
C ASN A 17 19.43 -13.77 1.01
N SER A 18 19.40 -15.02 1.48
CA SER A 18 19.53 -15.42 2.87
C SER A 18 20.99 -15.42 3.28
N GLN A 19 21.38 -14.64 4.30
CA GLN A 19 22.47 -15.04 5.20
C GLN A 19 22.45 -14.24 6.50
N SER A 20 22.37 -14.97 7.60
CA SER A 20 22.57 -14.53 8.97
C SER A 20 24.00 -14.03 9.17
N SER A 21 24.17 -12.84 9.75
CA SER A 21 25.13 -12.52 10.82
C SER A 21 25.00 -11.03 11.16
N LEU A 22 24.83 -10.74 12.46
CA LEU A 22 25.12 -9.41 13.00
C LEU A 22 26.60 -9.15 12.73
N GLU A 23 26.95 -8.15 11.90
CA GLU A 23 28.08 -7.23 12.11
C GLU A 23 28.23 -6.18 10.99
N SER A 24 28.62 -4.97 11.42
CA SER A 24 29.21 -3.86 10.65
C SER A 24 28.36 -3.13 9.60
N CYS A 25 27.71 -2.05 10.03
CA CYS A 25 27.20 -1.00 9.16
C CYS A 25 28.31 0.01 8.82
N ASN A 26 28.97 -0.18 7.66
CA ASN A 26 29.78 0.86 7.02
C ASN A 26 28.92 1.70 6.05
N SER A 27 29.10 3.03 6.09
CA SER A 27 28.50 4.09 5.25
C SER A 27 28.38 3.68 3.78
N ASP A 28 27.21 3.70 3.12
CA ASP A 28 26.50 4.89 2.63
C ASP A 28 24.98 4.65 2.37
N LYS A 29 24.33 3.83 3.22
CA LYS A 29 22.88 3.57 3.20
C LYS A 29 22.30 3.59 4.63
N SER A 30 22.45 4.71 5.33
CA SER A 30 22.30 4.77 6.80
C SER A 30 20.88 4.59 7.36
N SER A 31 19.82 4.61 6.55
CA SER A 31 18.44 4.54 7.06
C SER A 31 17.86 3.12 7.18
N GLU A 32 18.44 2.13 6.51
CA GLU A 32 17.92 0.75 6.57
C GLU A 32 18.46 -0.04 7.77
N CYS A 33 19.69 0.27 8.21
CA CYS A 33 20.31 -0.37 9.36
C CYS A 33 19.62 -0.01 10.69
N LEU A 34 18.92 1.13 10.75
CA LEU A 34 18.26 1.61 11.96
C LEU A 34 16.80 1.16 12.11
N LYS A 35 16.27 0.40 11.15
CA LYS A 35 14.89 -0.10 11.21
C LYS A 35 14.78 -1.24 12.23
N SER A 36 13.85 -1.10 13.16
CA SER A 36 13.44 -2.18 14.06
C SER A 36 12.98 -3.42 13.27
N LEU A 37 12.94 -4.58 13.94
CA LEU A 37 12.38 -5.80 13.32
C LEU A 37 10.96 -5.57 12.80
N VAL A 38 10.14 -4.84 13.56
CA VAL A 38 8.76 -4.52 13.19
C VAL A 38 8.73 -3.72 11.88
N GLU A 39 9.60 -2.71 11.76
CA GLU A 39 9.65 -1.87 10.57
C GLU A 39 10.16 -2.62 9.33
N ARG A 40 11.06 -3.59 9.53
CA ARG A 40 11.56 -4.43 8.43
C ARG A 40 10.53 -5.47 7.97
N THR A 41 9.69 -5.96 8.88
CA THR A 41 8.77 -7.06 8.60
C THR A 41 7.36 -6.61 8.22
N PHE A 42 6.83 -5.57 8.86
CA PHE A 42 5.40 -5.21 8.73
C PHE A 42 5.16 -3.83 8.10
N LEU A 43 6.15 -2.95 8.07
CA LEU A 43 5.94 -1.57 7.63
C LEU A 43 5.86 -1.46 6.10
N GLY A 44 4.68 -1.10 5.61
CA GLY A 44 4.45 -0.64 4.25
C GLY A 44 4.37 0.88 4.14
N LYS A 45 4.23 1.38 2.90
CA LYS A 45 3.90 2.78 2.62
C LYS A 45 2.68 2.86 1.72
N VAL A 46 1.71 3.71 2.06
CA VAL A 46 0.53 4.01 1.26
C VAL A 46 0.67 5.41 0.67
N GLN A 47 0.31 5.55 -0.60
CA GLN A 47 0.21 6.86 -1.24
C GLN A 47 -1.27 7.21 -1.43
N THR A 48 -1.69 8.30 -0.80
CA THR A 48 -3.03 8.86 -0.96
C THR A 48 -2.96 10.02 -1.95
N LYS A 49 -3.82 9.98 -2.97
CA LYS A 49 -4.01 11.05 -3.94
C LYS A 49 -5.36 11.71 -3.71
N LEU A 50 -5.36 13.01 -3.45
CA LEU A 50 -6.58 13.81 -3.37
C LEU A 50 -6.68 14.69 -4.61
N ARG A 51 -7.89 14.84 -5.15
CA ARG A 51 -8.17 15.78 -6.24
C ARG A 51 -9.28 16.71 -5.79
N CYS A 52 -9.00 18.01 -5.79
CA CYS A 52 -10.02 19.03 -5.56
C CYS A 52 -11.01 19.02 -6.72
N LEU A 53 -12.31 18.93 -6.45
CA LEU A 53 -13.34 18.88 -7.50
C LEU A 53 -13.68 20.28 -8.07
N ALA A 54 -13.27 21.36 -7.40
CA ALA A 54 -13.50 22.72 -7.88
C ALA A 54 -12.38 23.21 -8.82
N CYS A 55 -11.12 23.03 -8.43
CA CYS A 55 -9.96 23.52 -9.20
C CYS A 55 -9.16 22.41 -9.91
N ASN A 56 -9.54 21.14 -9.74
CA ASN A 56 -8.84 19.97 -10.28
C ASN A 56 -7.38 19.80 -9.82
N GLN A 57 -6.93 20.61 -8.85
CA GLN A 57 -5.60 20.45 -8.26
C GLN A 57 -5.50 19.09 -7.56
N GLU A 58 -4.34 18.45 -7.74
CA GLU A 58 -4.02 17.17 -7.11
C GLU A 58 -3.00 17.39 -5.99
N SER A 59 -3.20 16.70 -4.87
CA SER A 59 -2.22 16.59 -3.80
C SER A 59 -1.95 15.13 -3.47
N PHE A 60 -0.74 14.88 -2.96
CA PHE A 60 -0.26 13.54 -2.66
C PHE A 60 0.31 13.51 -1.25
N THR A 61 -0.06 12.49 -0.48
CA THR A 61 0.50 12.22 0.85
C THR A 61 1.01 10.78 0.86
N VAL A 62 2.18 10.56 1.45
CA VAL A 62 2.75 9.22 1.64
C VAL A 62 2.85 8.95 3.14
N GLU A 63 2.21 7.88 3.60
CA GLU A 63 2.13 7.50 5.01
C GLU A 63 2.64 6.07 5.20
N SER A 64 3.23 5.78 6.35
CA SER A 64 3.62 4.42 6.71
C SER A 64 2.44 3.69 7.36
N PHE A 65 2.28 2.39 7.10
CA PHE A 65 1.25 1.54 7.70
C PHE A 65 1.83 0.18 8.10
N VAL A 66 1.22 -0.49 9.08
CA VAL A 66 1.62 -1.85 9.51
C VAL A 66 0.58 -2.92 9.14
N ASP A 67 -0.65 -2.50 8.88
CA ASP A 67 -1.79 -3.31 8.49
C ASP A 67 -2.64 -2.59 7.44
N ILE A 68 -3.51 -3.34 6.76
CA ILE A 68 -4.43 -2.79 5.75
C ILE A 68 -5.86 -3.14 6.18
N PRO A 69 -6.61 -2.20 6.77
CA PRO A 69 -8.02 -2.42 7.05
C PRO A 69 -8.82 -2.42 5.73
N LEU A 70 -9.25 -3.61 5.30
CA LEU A 70 -10.07 -3.78 4.10
C LEU A 70 -11.54 -3.64 4.48
N ALA A 71 -12.21 -2.61 3.97
CA ALA A 71 -13.64 -2.48 4.08
C ALA A 71 -14.35 -3.58 3.25
N PHE A 72 -15.48 -4.08 3.76
CA PHE A 72 -16.34 -4.95 2.98
C PHE A 72 -16.89 -4.20 1.76
N PRO A 73 -17.01 -4.85 0.59
CA PRO A 73 -17.62 -4.22 -0.56
C PRO A 73 -19.09 -3.90 -0.26
N ASN A 74 -19.53 -2.70 -0.63
CA ASN A 74 -20.95 -2.34 -0.56
C ASN A 74 -21.76 -3.32 -1.42
N SER A 75 -22.73 -4.01 -0.83
CA SER A 75 -23.60 -4.99 -1.48
C SER A 75 -24.52 -4.42 -2.57
N SER A 76 -24.48 -3.11 -2.83
CA SER A 76 -25.35 -2.41 -3.78
C SER A 76 -24.86 -2.38 -5.25
N ARG A 77 -23.82 -3.15 -5.61
CA ARG A 77 -23.46 -3.39 -7.03
C ARG A 77 -23.50 -4.87 -7.45
N SER A 78 -24.25 -5.70 -6.73
CA SER A 78 -24.61 -7.05 -7.21
C SER A 78 -25.85 -6.99 -8.12
N ALA A 79 -25.75 -6.25 -9.22
CA ALA A 79 -26.76 -6.24 -10.28
C ALA A 79 -26.13 -5.69 -11.56
N GLU A 80 -25.27 -6.51 -12.19
CA GLU A 80 -25.07 -6.61 -13.65
C GLU A 80 -23.88 -7.54 -13.93
N CYS A 81 -24.00 -8.78 -13.46
CA CYS A 81 -23.37 -9.91 -14.13
C CYS A 81 -24.53 -10.87 -14.43
N PRO A 82 -24.95 -11.07 -15.69
CA PRO A 82 -25.80 -12.21 -15.98
C PRO A 82 -24.93 -13.44 -15.75
N TYR A 83 -25.13 -14.11 -14.63
CA TYR A 83 -24.70 -15.50 -14.47
C TYR A 83 -25.34 -16.27 -15.62
N LYS A 84 -24.56 -16.51 -16.68
CA LYS A 84 -24.92 -17.51 -17.66
C LYS A 84 -24.69 -18.84 -16.96
N ASN A 85 -25.80 -19.53 -16.74
CA ASN A 85 -25.89 -20.88 -16.20
C ASN A 85 -24.71 -21.75 -16.68
N LEU A 86 -23.97 -22.31 -15.74
CA LEU A 86 -23.27 -23.56 -15.99
C LEU A 86 -24.27 -24.67 -15.65
N ALA A 87 -24.85 -25.23 -16.71
CA ALA A 87 -25.49 -26.53 -16.69
C ALA A 87 -24.44 -27.63 -16.57
#